data_AF-A0A1Y5DSM7-F1
#
_entry.id   AF-A0A1Y5DSM7-F1
#
_cell.length_a   1.000
_cell.length_b   1.000
_cell.length_c   1.000
_cell.angle_alpha   90.00
_cell.angle_beta   90.00
_cell.angle_gamma   90.00
#
_symmetry.space_group_name_H-M   'P 1'
#
loop_
_entity.id
_entity.type
_entity.pdbx_description
1 polymer ?
#
loop_
_entity_poly.entity_id
_entity_poly.type
_entity_poly.pdbx_seq_one_letter_code
_entity_poly.pdbx_strand_id
1 'polypeptide(L)'
;MVGYSGGAALITVAANLDHQAWTQLHRVSPLIGSLNPVDYQQQLQAIPQIHFIGVNDQTIPASLVQDFVAGYDSPKLAKVFVIANQSHHCCWQTAWQQLIEDRHFY
;
A
#
# COMPACT_ATOMS: atom_id res chain seq x y z
N MET A 1 20.65 -16.69 -18.22
CA MET A 1 20.62 -15.83 -17.01
C MET A 1 20.24 -14.43 -17.46
N VAL A 2 19.00 -14.00 -17.24
CA VAL A 2 18.62 -12.59 -17.39
C VAL A 2 18.54 -12.03 -15.98
N GLY A 3 19.58 -11.30 -15.58
CA GLY A 3 19.66 -10.63 -14.29
C GLY A 3 18.76 -9.41 -14.29
N TYR A 4 17.85 -9.34 -13.33
CA TYR A 4 17.19 -8.09 -12.99
C TYR A 4 18.16 -7.35 -12.07
N SER A 5 18.63 -6.18 -12.49
CA SER A 5 19.30 -5.21 -11.63
C SER A 5 18.23 -4.54 -10.76
N GLY A 6 17.70 -5.27 -9.77
CA GLY A 6 16.59 -4.81 -8.94
C GLY A 6 17.04 -3.71 -7.98
N GLY A 7 16.59 -2.48 -8.20
CA GLY A 7 16.68 -1.41 -7.20
C GLY A 7 15.79 -1.71 -5.99
N ALA A 8 16.00 -1.00 -4.89
CA ALA A 8 15.13 -1.08 -3.72
C ALA A 8 13.73 -0.51 -4.04
N ALA A 9 12.68 -1.16 -3.51
CA ALA A 9 11.30 -0.69 -3.58
C ALA A 9 10.68 -0.66 -2.18
N LEU A 10 9.77 0.30 -1.96
CA LEU A 10 8.91 0.33 -0.77
C LEU A 10 7.75 -0.64 -1.00
N ILE A 11 7.63 -1.65 -0.15
CA ILE A 11 6.52 -2.59 -0.18
C ILE A 11 5.69 -2.40 1.09
N THR A 12 4.39 -2.28 0.93
CA THR A 12 3.45 -2.20 2.06
C THR A 12 2.40 -3.29 1.97
N VAL A 13 1.96 -3.77 3.14
CA VAL A 13 0.92 -4.79 3.28
C VAL A 13 -0.12 -4.25 4.24
N ALA A 14 -1.38 -4.17 3.81
CA ALA A 14 -2.50 -3.67 4.62
C ALA A 14 -2.23 -2.31 5.30
N ALA A 15 -1.53 -1.40 4.62
CA ALA A 15 -0.98 -0.20 5.25
C ALA A 15 -1.96 0.98 5.26
N ASN A 16 -1.95 1.71 6.39
CA ASN A 16 -2.62 2.99 6.51
C ASN A 16 -1.75 4.11 5.91
N LEU A 17 -2.07 4.52 4.67
CA LEU A 17 -1.31 5.53 3.91
C LEU A 17 -1.87 6.95 4.03
N ASP A 18 -3.09 7.06 4.55
CA ASP A 18 -3.71 8.32 4.94
C ASP A 18 -4.48 8.11 6.25
N HIS A 19 -3.81 8.37 7.36
CA HIS A 19 -4.41 8.12 8.65
C HIS A 19 -5.53 9.12 8.98
N GLN A 20 -5.60 10.27 8.29
CA GLN A 20 -6.69 11.24 8.48
C GLN A 20 -7.94 10.78 7.74
N ALA A 21 -7.82 10.36 6.48
CA ALA A 21 -8.95 9.75 5.76
C ALA A 21 -9.44 8.48 6.47
N TRP A 22 -8.52 7.68 7.02
CA TRP A 22 -8.84 6.51 7.82
C TRP A 22 -9.65 6.86 9.09
N THR A 23 -9.20 7.82 9.91
CA THR A 23 -9.96 8.18 11.13
C THR A 23 -11.32 8.78 10.81
N GLN A 24 -11.42 9.56 9.72
CA GLN A 24 -12.70 10.10 9.24
C GLN A 24 -13.66 9.00 8.81
N LEU A 25 -13.19 8.03 8.02
CA LEU A 25 -13.98 6.87 7.57
C LEU A 25 -14.56 6.10 8.77
N HIS A 26 -13.73 5.81 9.77
CA HIS A 26 -14.12 5.03 10.95
C HIS A 26 -14.79 5.86 12.05
N ARG A 27 -14.86 7.19 11.90
CA ARG A 27 -15.44 8.13 12.87
C ARG A 27 -14.79 8.01 14.26
N VAL A 28 -13.48 7.87 14.28
CA VAL A 28 -12.66 7.81 15.50
C VAL A 28 -11.82 9.08 15.65
N SER A 29 -11.32 9.32 16.86
CA SER A 29 -10.49 10.49 17.12
C SER A 29 -9.25 10.52 16.21
N PRO A 30 -8.90 11.67 15.62
CA PRO A 30 -7.69 11.83 14.82
C PRO A 30 -6.43 11.43 15.60
N LEU A 31 -5.48 10.83 14.89
CA LEU A 31 -4.11 10.65 15.38
C LEU A 31 -3.40 12.00 15.36
N ILE A 32 -2.90 12.45 16.51
CA ILE A 32 -2.17 13.71 16.66
C ILE A 32 -0.70 13.39 16.96
N GLY A 33 0.21 14.02 16.22
CA GLY A 33 1.67 13.86 16.40
C GLY A 33 2.31 12.75 15.57
N SER A 34 1.53 11.92 14.88
CA SER A 34 2.03 11.01 13.85
C SER A 34 2.25 11.74 12.52
N LEU A 35 3.25 11.31 11.76
CA LEU A 35 3.40 11.73 10.37
C LEU A 35 2.39 10.98 9.49
N ASN A 36 1.80 11.66 8.51
CA ASN A 36 0.87 11.07 7.56
C ASN A 36 1.56 10.85 6.20
N PRO A 37 1.63 9.63 5.63
CA PRO A 37 2.32 9.39 4.37
C PRO A 37 1.79 10.23 3.19
N VAL A 38 0.48 10.50 3.16
CA VAL A 38 -0.15 11.36 2.14
C VAL A 38 0.46 12.78 2.09
N ASP A 39 0.97 13.29 3.21
CA ASP A 39 1.60 14.62 3.27
C ASP A 39 2.98 14.65 2.58
N TYR A 40 3.53 13.48 2.22
CA TYR A 40 4.84 13.31 1.60
C TYR A 40 4.76 12.73 0.18
N GLN A 41 3.60 12.84 -0.47
CA GLN A 41 3.38 12.28 -1.80
C GLN A 41 4.42 12.76 -2.84
N GLN A 42 4.88 14.01 -2.75
CA GLN A 42 5.88 14.55 -3.68
C GLN A 42 7.22 13.81 -3.60
N GLN A 43 7.65 13.41 -2.40
CA GLN A 43 8.88 12.64 -2.21
C GLN A 43 8.65 11.17 -2.53
N LEU A 44 7.52 10.62 -2.08
CA LEU A 44 7.21 9.20 -2.23
C LEU A 44 7.00 8.81 -3.69
N GLN A 45 6.38 9.65 -4.53
CA GLN A 45 6.13 9.31 -5.94
C GLN A 45 7.39 9.05 -6.77
N ALA A 46 8.56 9.49 -6.31
CA ALA A 46 9.85 9.23 -6.95
C ALA A 46 10.45 7.85 -6.58
N ILE A 47 9.84 7.12 -5.64
CA ILE A 47 10.31 5.83 -5.14
C ILE A 47 9.44 4.71 -5.75
N PRO A 48 10.03 3.64 -6.30
CA PRO A 48 9.30 2.43 -6.67
C PRO A 48 8.51 1.85 -5.49
N GLN A 49 7.22 1.60 -5.70
CA GLN A 49 6.26 1.27 -4.66
C GLN A 49 5.32 0.14 -5.09
N ILE A 50 5.08 -0.78 -4.16
CA ILE A 50 4.08 -1.84 -4.29
C ILE A 50 3.22 -1.87 -3.03
N HIS A 51 1.91 -1.70 -3.20
CA HIS A 51 0.95 -1.72 -2.11
C HIS A 51 0.03 -2.93 -2.24
N PHE A 52 0.16 -3.89 -1.34
CA PHE A 52 -0.75 -5.03 -1.23
C PHE A 52 -1.85 -4.71 -0.22
N ILE A 53 -3.11 -4.86 -0.64
CA ILE A 53 -4.28 -4.63 0.21
C ILE A 53 -5.28 -5.78 0.06
N GLY A 54 -5.96 -6.17 1.13
CA GLY A 54 -6.89 -7.29 1.07
C GLY A 54 -8.26 -6.90 0.54
N VAL A 55 -8.87 -7.74 -0.30
CA VAL A 55 -10.27 -7.55 -0.76
C VAL A 55 -11.24 -7.44 0.43
N ASN A 56 -10.99 -8.21 1.50
CA ASN A 56 -11.84 -8.27 2.68
C ASN A 56 -11.32 -7.39 3.82
N ASP A 57 -10.38 -6.47 3.54
CA ASP A 57 -9.89 -5.54 4.55
C ASP A 57 -10.93 -4.44 4.81
N GLN A 58 -11.56 -4.52 5.99
CA GLN A 58 -12.51 -3.52 6.46
C GLN A 58 -11.85 -2.45 7.33
N THR A 59 -10.62 -2.68 7.79
CA THR A 59 -9.85 -1.70 8.59
C THR A 59 -9.23 -0.68 7.67
N ILE A 60 -8.61 -1.13 6.58
CA ILE A 60 -8.06 -0.31 5.49
C ILE A 60 -8.74 -0.76 4.20
N PRO A 61 -9.91 -0.21 3.84
CA PRO A 61 -10.51 -0.53 2.55
C PRO A 61 -9.58 -0.17 1.39
N ALA A 62 -9.61 -0.97 0.32
CA ALA A 62 -8.74 -0.79 -0.84
C ALA A 62 -8.82 0.62 -1.45
N SER A 63 -9.98 1.29 -1.33
CA SER A 63 -10.17 2.67 -1.78
C SER A 63 -9.19 3.64 -1.14
N LEU A 64 -8.88 3.52 0.16
CA LEU A 64 -7.95 4.43 0.84
C LEU A 64 -6.53 4.34 0.25
N VAL A 65 -6.09 3.14 -0.13
CA VAL A 65 -4.78 2.92 -0.77
C VAL A 65 -4.80 3.40 -2.22
N GLN A 66 -5.90 3.19 -2.93
CA GLN A 66 -6.08 3.66 -4.31
C GLN A 66 -6.09 5.19 -4.38
N ASP A 67 -6.80 5.85 -3.46
CA ASP A 67 -6.88 7.31 -3.35
C ASP A 67 -5.49 7.91 -3.07
N PHE A 68 -4.70 7.28 -2.20
CA PHE A 68 -3.32 7.68 -1.95
C PHE A 68 -2.45 7.65 -3.22
N VAL A 69 -2.54 6.59 -4.04
CA VAL A 69 -1.76 6.53 -5.29
C VAL A 69 -2.33 7.47 -6.37
N ALA A 70 -3.64 7.69 -6.37
CA ALA A 70 -4.30 8.62 -7.29
C ALA A 70 -3.90 10.09 -7.08
N GLY A 71 -3.39 10.44 -5.89
CA GLY A 71 -2.86 11.78 -5.60
C GLY A 71 -1.46 12.04 -6.17
N TYR A 72 -0.78 11.06 -6.76
CA TYR A 72 0.51 11.29 -7.42
C TYR A 72 0.38 12.01 -8.77
N ASP A 73 1.35 12.87 -9.09
CA ASP A 73 1.42 13.53 -10.41
C ASP A 73 1.57 12.50 -11.54
N SER A 74 2.28 11.40 -11.24
CA SER A 74 2.46 10.27 -12.14
C SER A 74 2.60 8.96 -11.35
N PRO A 75 1.60 8.05 -11.38
CA PRO A 75 1.62 6.81 -10.62
C PRO A 75 2.50 5.71 -11.23
N LYS A 76 3.36 6.02 -12.22
CA LYS A 76 4.17 5.02 -12.96
C LYS A 76 5.05 4.14 -12.06
N LEU A 77 5.48 4.67 -10.93
CA LEU A 77 6.35 3.96 -9.98
C LEU A 77 5.57 3.27 -8.85
N ALA A 78 4.24 3.43 -8.77
CA ALA A 78 3.43 2.90 -7.70
C ALA A 78 2.35 1.95 -8.23
N LYS A 79 2.32 0.73 -7.72
CA LYS A 79 1.31 -0.29 -8.07
C LYS A 79 0.48 -0.64 -6.84
N VAL A 80 -0.83 -0.78 -7.02
CA VAL A 80 -1.75 -1.28 -5.98
C VAL A 80 -2.29 -2.64 -6.43
N PHE A 81 -2.12 -3.66 -5.59
CA PHE A 81 -2.64 -5.00 -5.82
C PHE A 81 -3.63 -5.37 -4.72
N VAL A 82 -4.88 -5.63 -5.14
CA VAL A 82 -5.95 -6.06 -4.24
C VAL A 82 -5.97 -7.59 -4.21
N ILE A 83 -5.64 -8.18 -3.07
CA ILE A 83 -5.42 -9.62 -2.92
C ILE A 83 -6.68 -10.29 -2.38
N ALA A 84 -7.15 -11.31 -3.10
CA ALA A 84 -8.32 -12.08 -2.72
C ALA A 84 -8.10 -12.84 -1.41
N ASN A 85 -9.18 -13.05 -0.65
CA ASN A 85 -9.20 -13.79 0.62
C ASN A 85 -8.32 -13.19 1.75
N GLN A 86 -7.78 -12.00 1.57
CA GLN A 86 -7.02 -11.28 2.60
C GLN A 86 -7.91 -10.25 3.30
N SER A 87 -7.80 -10.19 4.62
CA SER A 87 -8.35 -9.11 5.45
C SER A 87 -7.21 -8.27 6.02
N HIS A 88 -7.50 -7.35 6.94
CA HIS A 88 -6.44 -6.62 7.63
C HIS A 88 -5.48 -7.55 8.40
N HIS A 89 -6.03 -8.58 9.05
CA HIS A 89 -5.30 -9.39 10.02
C HIS A 89 -4.91 -10.77 9.50
N CYS A 90 -5.66 -11.32 8.55
CA CYS A 90 -5.46 -12.71 8.17
C CYS A 90 -4.51 -12.85 7.00
N CYS A 91 -3.87 -14.02 7.01
CA CYS A 91 -3.53 -14.78 5.81
C CYS A 91 -2.38 -14.19 4.98
N TRP A 92 -1.83 -13.06 5.41
CA TRP A 92 -0.65 -12.42 4.81
C TRP A 92 0.61 -13.26 4.96
N GLN A 93 0.81 -13.97 6.07
CA GLN A 93 2.03 -14.77 6.28
C GLN A 93 2.21 -15.83 5.16
N THR A 94 1.13 -16.52 4.79
CA THR A 94 1.14 -17.52 3.72
C THR A 94 1.20 -16.87 2.33
N ALA A 95 0.43 -15.79 2.11
CA ALA A 95 0.43 -15.10 0.83
C ALA A 95 1.77 -14.40 0.54
N TRP A 96 2.45 -13.88 1.57
CA TRP A 96 3.66 -13.09 1.44
C TRP A 96 4.77 -13.84 0.72
N GLN A 97 4.98 -15.12 1.03
CA GLN A 97 5.97 -15.95 0.34
C GLN A 97 5.74 -15.99 -1.17
N GLN A 98 4.48 -16.15 -1.58
CA GLN A 98 4.12 -16.17 -3.00
C GLN A 98 4.30 -14.79 -3.64
N LEU A 99 3.86 -13.73 -2.96
CA LEU A 99 3.93 -12.35 -3.48
C LEU A 99 5.37 -11.88 -3.72
N ILE A 100 6.32 -12.24 -2.87
CA ILE A 100 7.72 -11.79 -3.02
C ILE A 100 8.52 -12.62 -4.03
N GLU A 101 8.10 -13.85 -4.31
CA GLU A 101 8.73 -14.71 -5.30
C GLU A 101 8.19 -14.47 -6.72
N ASP A 102 6.95 -13.98 -6.82
CA ASP A 102 6.30 -13.72 -8.09
C ASP A 102 6.84 -12.44 -8.75
N ARG A 103 7.62 -12.64 -9.81
CA ARG A 103 8.19 -11.56 -10.62
C ARG A 103 7.16 -10.73 -11.38
N HIS A 104 5.89 -11.14 -11.43
CA HIS A 104 4.84 -10.33 -12.05
C HIS A 104 4.63 -8.98 -11.34
N PHE A 105 4.92 -8.91 -10.03
CA PHE A 105 4.72 -7.71 -9.25
C PHE A 105 5.85 -6.66 -9.41
N TYR A 106 7.04 -7.10 -9.86
CA TYR A 106 8.29 -6.32 -9.91
C TYR A 106 8.73 -5.92 -11.32
#